data_AF-A0A3S1ARN0-F1
#
_entry.id   AF-A0A3S1ARN0-F1
#
_cell.length_a   1.000
_cell.length_b   1.000
_cell.length_c   1.000
_cell.angle_alpha   90.00
_cell.angle_beta   90.00
_cell.angle_gamma   90.00
#
_symmetry.space_group_name_H-M   'P 1'
#
loop_
_entity.id
_entity.type
_entity.pdbx_description
1 polymer ?
#
loop_
_entity_poly.entity_id
_entity_poly.type
_entity_poly.pdbx_seq_one_letter_code
_entity_poly.pdbx_strand_id
1 'polypeptide(L)'
;MSTDYDTIQRLFLALAQPQRPTHVEKYTFEVLRLSYEDNQTQCESLALPKNCLQNNEIILRVSNLIKTDFGMGRIVLTDKRLFFIKDVSNRYKEIVKLRNITGLEKIQTHWYLIAVDVLVINDSAHKVKFTAWLKEERNSWAILIEEMRAGKVVSEATRDFTAIGQAVQNVLLVDAVIRSGQDERTTHHKHVTRAAETLCYFSGYISEGRHNLPPDTLQALQHRVDPNMGQRERKTVEVLLYTAGGLGSESTNCPPRLWCGMGDGKVRVFDATNWALELSFVQTKAT
;
A
#
# COMPACT_ATOMS: atom_id res chain seq x y z
N MET A 1 13.68 1.17 2.93
CA MET A 1 12.66 0.55 2.05
C MET A 1 11.54 -0.10 2.86
N SER A 2 11.81 -1.08 3.73
CA SER A 2 10.81 -1.59 4.69
C SER A 2 11.42 -2.01 6.02
N THR A 3 10.61 -1.97 7.09
CA THR A 3 10.90 -2.50 8.42
C THR A 3 9.96 -3.65 8.81
N ASP A 4 8.93 -3.92 8.00
CA ASP A 4 7.95 -4.97 8.24
C ASP A 4 8.46 -6.32 7.73
N TYR A 5 8.51 -7.33 8.61
CA TYR A 5 9.11 -8.62 8.29
C TYR A 5 8.36 -9.38 7.20
N ASP A 6 7.03 -9.42 7.25
CA ASP A 6 6.18 -10.11 6.26
C ASP A 6 6.41 -9.50 4.86
N THR A 7 6.49 -8.18 4.78
CA THR A 7 6.78 -7.45 3.54
C THR A 7 8.20 -7.69 3.04
N ILE A 8 9.20 -7.69 3.92
CA ILE A 8 10.60 -8.00 3.57
C ILE A 8 10.71 -9.44 3.05
N GLN A 9 9.99 -10.39 3.67
CA GLN A 9 9.98 -11.78 3.24
C GLN A 9 9.36 -11.93 1.84
N ARG A 10 8.23 -11.26 1.56
CA ARG A 10 7.64 -11.21 0.21
C ARG A 10 8.59 -10.60 -0.81
N LEU A 11 9.28 -9.50 -0.46
CA LEU A 11 10.27 -8.87 -1.32
C LEU A 11 11.44 -9.82 -1.64
N PHE A 12 11.95 -10.52 -0.62
CA PHE A 12 12.99 -11.51 -0.80
C PHE A 12 12.54 -12.62 -1.77
N LEU A 13 11.34 -13.16 -1.59
CA LEU A 13 10.79 -14.20 -2.47
C LEU A 13 10.56 -13.70 -3.91
N ALA A 14 10.21 -12.43 -4.08
CA ALA A 14 10.02 -11.80 -5.40
C ALA A 14 11.34 -11.65 -6.17
N LEU A 15 12.45 -11.43 -5.47
CA LEU A 15 13.76 -11.12 -6.06
C LEU A 15 14.72 -12.30 -6.11
N ALA A 16 14.54 -13.29 -5.24
CA ALA A 16 15.43 -14.44 -5.16
C ALA A 16 15.21 -15.39 -6.36
N GLN A 17 16.26 -16.13 -6.70
CA GLN A 17 16.19 -17.12 -7.78
C GLN A 17 15.14 -18.20 -7.46
N PRO A 18 14.17 -18.47 -8.35
CA PRO A 18 13.09 -19.44 -8.07
C PRO A 18 13.59 -20.85 -7.71
N GLN A 19 14.71 -21.27 -8.29
CA GLN A 19 15.29 -22.59 -8.05
C GLN A 19 16.15 -22.65 -6.77
N ARG A 20 16.61 -21.50 -6.26
CA ARG A 20 17.50 -21.40 -5.07
C ARG A 20 17.24 -20.11 -4.28
N PRO A 21 16.13 -20.00 -3.55
CA PRO A 21 15.75 -18.79 -2.82
C PRO A 21 16.55 -18.64 -1.51
N THR A 22 17.86 -18.51 -1.62
CA THR A 22 18.78 -18.40 -0.47
C THR A 22 19.36 -17.00 -0.32
N HIS A 23 19.47 -16.26 -1.42
CA HIS A 23 20.01 -14.91 -1.46
C HIS A 23 19.42 -14.14 -2.63
N VAL A 24 19.54 -12.81 -2.57
CA VAL A 24 19.31 -11.89 -3.69
C VAL A 24 20.66 -11.48 -4.24
N GLU A 25 20.83 -11.53 -5.55
CA GLU A 25 22.08 -11.10 -6.19
C GLU A 25 22.34 -9.62 -5.91
N LYS A 26 23.61 -9.29 -5.62
CA LYS A 26 24.03 -7.91 -5.30
C LYS A 26 23.60 -6.92 -6.39
N TYR A 27 23.80 -7.30 -7.65
CA TYR A 27 23.42 -6.47 -8.80
C TYR A 27 21.91 -6.19 -8.82
N THR A 28 21.08 -7.24 -8.70
CA THR A 28 19.61 -7.12 -8.62
C THR A 28 19.18 -6.19 -7.49
N PHE A 29 19.80 -6.30 -6.31
CA PHE A 29 19.49 -5.43 -5.18
C PHE A 29 19.90 -3.97 -5.42
N GLU A 30 21.04 -3.72 -6.06
CA GLU A 30 21.50 -2.37 -6.39
C GLU A 30 20.55 -1.68 -7.38
N VAL A 31 20.14 -2.37 -8.45
CA VAL A 31 19.18 -1.83 -9.43
C VAL A 31 17.81 -1.56 -8.80
N LEU A 32 17.36 -2.44 -7.89
CA LEU A 32 16.15 -2.22 -7.10
C LEU A 32 16.24 -0.95 -6.24
N ARG A 33 17.34 -0.79 -5.50
CA ARG A 33 17.55 0.38 -4.63
C ARG A 33 17.56 1.67 -5.43
N LEU A 34 18.30 1.70 -6.54
CA LEU A 34 18.34 2.85 -7.44
C LEU A 34 16.96 3.17 -8.02
N SER A 35 16.23 2.14 -8.46
CA SER A 35 14.85 2.32 -8.92
C SER A 35 13.99 2.98 -7.84
N TYR A 36 14.03 2.47 -6.60
CA TYR A 36 13.28 3.05 -5.49
C TYR A 36 13.63 4.54 -5.25
N GLU A 37 14.91 4.87 -5.18
CA GLU A 37 15.43 6.24 -4.98
C GLU A 37 15.05 7.18 -6.14
N ASP A 38 15.10 6.69 -7.38
CA ASP A 38 14.70 7.45 -8.57
C ASP A 38 13.22 7.83 -8.53
N ASN A 39 12.32 6.95 -8.07
CA ASN A 39 10.91 7.31 -7.95
C ASN A 39 10.68 8.33 -6.84
N GLN A 40 11.38 8.20 -5.71
CA GLN A 40 11.31 9.20 -4.65
C GLN A 40 11.72 10.57 -5.18
N THR A 41 12.83 10.65 -5.91
CA THR A 41 13.32 11.87 -6.55
C THR A 41 12.33 12.43 -7.58
N GLN A 42 11.69 11.57 -8.39
CA GLN A 42 10.64 11.97 -9.34
C GLN A 42 9.40 12.54 -8.65
N CYS A 43 9.00 11.98 -7.51
CA CYS A 43 7.87 12.46 -6.74
C CYS A 43 8.18 13.81 -6.05
N GLU A 44 9.39 13.95 -5.49
CA GLU A 44 9.83 15.17 -4.80
C GLU A 44 10.07 16.35 -5.77
N SER A 45 10.56 16.08 -6.98
CA SER A 45 10.80 17.10 -8.01
C SER A 45 9.55 17.58 -8.74
N LEU A 46 8.38 16.97 -8.49
CA LEU A 46 7.14 17.31 -9.17
C LEU A 46 6.65 18.72 -8.78
N ALA A 47 6.60 19.63 -9.75
CA ALA A 47 6.10 20.98 -9.57
C ALA A 47 4.56 21.00 -9.41
N LEU A 48 4.08 20.87 -8.17
CA LEU A 48 2.65 20.86 -7.87
C LEU A 48 2.02 22.25 -7.78
N PRO A 49 0.76 22.42 -8.20
CA PRO A 49 -0.01 23.63 -7.92
C PRO A 49 -0.22 23.83 -6.42
N LYS A 50 -0.40 25.08 -5.98
CA LYS A 50 -0.70 25.39 -4.57
C LYS A 50 -1.95 24.65 -4.11
N ASN A 51 -1.91 24.09 -2.90
CA ASN A 51 -3.02 23.34 -2.27
C ASN A 51 -3.51 22.13 -3.08
N CYS A 52 -2.65 21.56 -3.93
CA CYS A 52 -2.99 20.35 -4.68
C CYS A 52 -3.14 19.13 -3.75
N LEU A 53 -2.24 18.98 -2.78
CA LEU A 53 -2.25 17.88 -1.81
C LEU A 53 -3.08 18.22 -0.58
N GLN A 54 -3.79 17.22 -0.06
CA GLN A 54 -4.47 17.27 1.23
C GLN A 54 -3.47 17.08 2.38
N ASN A 55 -3.86 17.43 3.61
CA ASN A 55 -3.02 17.21 4.79
C ASN A 55 -2.59 15.74 4.89
N ASN A 56 -1.28 15.52 5.07
CA ASN A 56 -0.65 14.19 5.15
C ASN A 56 -0.98 13.29 3.94
N GLU A 57 -1.18 13.85 2.75
CA GLU A 57 -1.26 13.08 1.49
C GLU A 57 0.14 12.89 0.91
N ILE A 58 0.48 11.66 0.54
CA ILE A 58 1.81 11.27 0.07
C ILE A 58 1.71 10.85 -1.39
N ILE A 59 2.62 11.36 -2.22
CA ILE A 59 2.74 10.95 -3.63
C ILE A 59 3.52 9.64 -3.68
N LEU A 60 2.94 8.64 -4.35
CA LEU A 60 3.52 7.31 -4.48
C LEU A 60 4.19 7.11 -5.85
N ARG A 61 3.55 7.63 -6.91
CA ARG A 61 4.03 7.48 -8.28
C ARG A 61 3.53 8.61 -9.18
N VAL A 62 4.36 9.00 -10.14
CA VAL A 62 4.05 9.99 -11.17
C VAL A 62 4.26 9.35 -12.54
N SER A 63 3.33 9.52 -13.47
CA SER A 63 3.45 8.94 -14.81
C SER A 63 4.39 9.76 -15.68
N ASN A 64 4.84 9.15 -16.77
CA ASN A 64 5.35 9.91 -17.91
C ASN A 64 4.27 10.83 -18.50
N LEU A 65 4.67 11.73 -19.40
CA LEU A 65 3.73 12.57 -20.14
C LEU A 65 2.86 11.69 -21.05
N ILE A 66 1.56 11.65 -20.77
CA ILE A 66 0.60 10.81 -21.46
C ILE A 66 -0.59 11.60 -22.00
N LYS A 67 -1.27 11.02 -22.99
CA LYS A 67 -2.58 11.46 -23.43
C LYS A 67 -3.66 10.93 -22.49
N THR A 68 -4.66 11.74 -22.21
CA THR A 68 -5.85 11.39 -21.42
C THR A 68 -7.11 12.04 -22.00
N ASP A 69 -8.28 11.75 -21.44
CA ASP A 69 -9.54 12.43 -21.78
C ASP A 69 -9.52 13.94 -21.47
N PHE A 70 -8.57 14.41 -20.64
CA PHE A 70 -8.39 15.82 -20.30
C PHE A 70 -7.21 16.50 -21.03
N GLY A 71 -6.67 15.82 -22.05
CA GLY A 71 -5.52 16.26 -22.83
C GLY A 71 -4.20 15.65 -22.36
N MET A 72 -3.09 16.30 -22.71
CA MET A 72 -1.73 15.86 -22.37
C MET A 72 -1.35 16.27 -20.95
N GLY A 73 -0.79 15.34 -20.18
CA GLY A 73 -0.34 15.60 -18.82
C GLY A 73 0.15 14.34 -18.11
N ARG A 74 0.20 14.38 -16.79
CA ARG A 74 0.69 13.28 -15.94
C ARG A 74 -0.38 12.86 -14.95
N ILE A 75 -0.48 11.57 -14.69
CA ILE A 75 -1.28 11.04 -13.60
C ILE A 75 -0.38 10.88 -12.38
N VAL A 76 -0.94 11.19 -11.23
CA VAL A 76 -0.29 11.06 -9.93
C VAL A 76 -1.13 10.13 -9.07
N LEU A 77 -0.50 9.09 -8.55
CA LEU A 77 -1.07 8.19 -7.55
C LEU A 77 -0.62 8.67 -6.16
N THR A 78 -1.57 8.86 -5.25
CA THR A 78 -1.32 9.11 -3.83
C THR A 78 -1.86 7.97 -2.98
N ASP A 79 -1.61 8.04 -1.67
CA ASP A 79 -2.23 7.18 -0.66
C ASP A 79 -3.76 7.38 -0.53
N LYS A 80 -4.35 8.37 -1.20
CA LYS A 80 -5.78 8.73 -1.09
C LYS A 80 -6.53 8.68 -2.41
N ARG A 81 -5.91 9.07 -3.53
CA ARG A 81 -6.59 9.29 -4.80
C ARG A 81 -5.65 9.26 -5.99
N LEU A 82 -6.25 9.26 -7.17
CA LEU A 82 -5.60 9.58 -8.43
C LEU A 82 -5.98 11.00 -8.83
N PHE A 83 -5.01 11.77 -9.30
CA PHE A 83 -5.26 13.07 -9.91
C PHE A 83 -4.39 13.29 -11.14
N PHE A 84 -4.84 14.16 -12.02
CA PHE A 84 -4.18 14.52 -13.27
C PHE A 84 -3.59 15.93 -13.17
N ILE A 85 -2.36 16.10 -13.61
CA ILE A 85 -1.71 17.40 -13.79
C ILE A 85 -1.56 17.67 -15.27
N LYS A 86 -2.20 18.75 -15.74
CA LYS A 86 -2.09 19.19 -17.13
C LYS A 86 -0.76 19.91 -17.36
N ASP A 87 -0.01 19.45 -18.36
CA ASP A 87 1.38 19.85 -18.61
C ASP A 87 1.55 21.37 -18.79
N VAL A 88 0.84 21.96 -19.76
CA VAL A 88 1.02 23.37 -20.14
C VAL A 88 0.48 24.36 -19.11
N SER A 89 -0.63 24.03 -18.46
CA SER A 89 -1.34 24.99 -17.59
C SER A 89 -1.06 24.81 -16.10
N ASN A 90 -0.30 23.78 -15.72
CA ASN A 90 -0.13 23.30 -14.36
C ASN A 90 -1.44 23.34 -13.55
N ARG A 91 -2.53 22.86 -14.16
CA ARG A 91 -3.82 22.74 -13.47
C ARG A 91 -3.99 21.29 -13.07
N TYR A 92 -4.40 21.06 -11.83
CA TYR A 92 -4.71 19.72 -11.36
C TYR A 92 -6.21 19.43 -11.44
N LYS A 93 -6.56 18.16 -11.57
CA LYS A 93 -7.92 17.66 -11.50
C LYS A 93 -7.93 16.32 -10.78
N GLU A 94 -8.74 16.18 -9.72
CA GLU A 94 -9.00 14.88 -9.10
C GLU A 94 -9.69 13.96 -10.12
N ILE A 95 -9.12 12.77 -10.33
CA ILE A 95 -9.69 11.74 -11.21
C ILE A 95 -10.69 10.93 -10.39
N VAL A 96 -10.22 10.31 -9.30
CA VAL A 96 -11.02 9.41 -8.47
C VAL A 96 -10.34 9.19 -7.12
N LYS A 97 -11.13 9.05 -6.05
CA LYS A 97 -10.64 8.56 -4.75
C LYS A 97 -10.48 7.06 -4.80
N LEU A 98 -9.42 6.52 -4.18
CA LEU A 98 -9.12 5.08 -4.26
C LEU A 98 -10.31 4.19 -3.87
N ARG A 99 -11.02 4.54 -2.79
CA ARG A 99 -12.21 3.82 -2.32
C ARG A 99 -13.38 3.80 -3.32
N ASN A 100 -13.45 4.77 -4.23
CA ASN A 100 -14.55 4.89 -5.18
C ASN A 100 -14.28 4.11 -6.48
N ILE A 101 -13.05 3.64 -6.70
CA ILE A 101 -12.68 2.86 -7.88
C ILE A 101 -13.44 1.53 -7.86
N THR A 102 -14.25 1.29 -8.89
CA THR A 102 -15.01 0.03 -9.03
C THR A 102 -14.26 -1.01 -9.83
N GLY A 103 -13.38 -0.59 -10.73
CA GLY A 103 -12.55 -1.49 -11.51
C GLY A 103 -11.60 -0.75 -12.44
N LEU A 104 -10.61 -1.50 -12.92
CA LEU A 104 -9.60 -1.07 -13.88
C LEU A 104 -9.73 -1.95 -15.13
N GLU A 105 -10.06 -1.35 -16.27
CA GLU A 105 -10.12 -2.08 -17.55
C GLU A 105 -8.81 -1.85 -18.32
N LYS A 106 -8.12 -2.94 -18.64
CA LYS A 106 -6.92 -2.94 -19.49
C LYS A 106 -7.37 -3.12 -20.94
N ILE A 107 -7.44 -2.03 -21.70
CA ILE A 107 -7.94 -2.03 -23.08
C ILE A 107 -6.78 -1.83 -24.04
N GLN A 108 -6.88 -2.40 -25.22
CA GLN A 108 -6.02 -2.09 -26.35
C GLN A 108 -6.87 -1.36 -27.39
N THR A 109 -6.49 -0.13 -27.71
CA THR A 109 -7.21 0.68 -28.71
C THR A 109 -6.40 0.73 -29.99
N HIS A 110 -7.05 0.57 -31.14
CA HIS A 110 -6.39 0.65 -32.44
C HIS A 110 -6.64 2.02 -33.06
N TRP A 111 -5.57 2.73 -33.40
CA TRP A 111 -5.62 3.93 -34.22
C TRP A 111 -4.93 3.64 -35.54
N TYR A 112 -5.72 3.49 -36.60
CA TYR A 112 -5.30 2.99 -37.92
C TYR A 112 -4.60 1.62 -37.85
N LEU A 113 -3.27 1.59 -37.64
CA LEU A 113 -2.44 0.38 -37.62
C LEU A 113 -1.65 0.19 -36.31
N ILE A 114 -1.71 1.16 -35.39
CA ILE A 114 -0.96 1.11 -34.13
C ILE A 114 -1.91 0.73 -33.01
N ALA A 115 -1.61 -0.38 -32.34
CA ALA A 115 -2.27 -0.77 -31.11
C ALA A 115 -1.65 -0.02 -29.94
N VAL A 116 -2.48 0.69 -29.17
CA VAL A 116 -2.04 1.46 -28.01
C VAL A 116 -2.72 0.90 -26.77
N ASP A 117 -1.89 0.57 -25.78
CA ASP A 117 -2.32 0.09 -24.48
C ASP A 117 -2.85 1.24 -23.62
N VAL A 118 -4.08 1.06 -23.15
CA VAL A 118 -4.88 2.06 -22.46
C VAL A 118 -5.41 1.49 -21.15
N LEU A 119 -5.38 2.30 -20.10
CA LEU A 119 -6.02 1.99 -18.82
C LEU A 119 -7.28 2.84 -18.67
N VAL A 120 -8.41 2.19 -18.43
CA VAL A 120 -9.66 2.86 -18.10
C VAL A 120 -9.97 2.65 -16.62
N ILE A 121 -10.23 3.75 -15.94
CA ILE A 121 -10.50 3.81 -14.50
C ILE A 121 -11.99 4.11 -14.32
N ASN A 122 -12.70 3.18 -13.68
CA ASN A 122 -14.13 3.29 -13.43
C ASN A 122 -14.41 3.83 -12.01
N ASP A 123 -15.29 4.82 -11.91
CA ASP A 123 -15.69 5.45 -10.66
C ASP A 123 -17.18 5.20 -10.35
N SER A 124 -17.45 4.69 -9.14
CA SER A 124 -18.82 4.50 -8.63
C SER A 124 -19.57 5.82 -8.42
N ALA A 125 -18.89 6.88 -8.01
CA ALA A 125 -19.54 8.12 -7.58
C ALA A 125 -20.06 8.96 -8.74
N HIS A 126 -19.36 8.95 -9.87
CA HIS A 126 -19.66 9.84 -10.99
C HIS A 126 -20.13 9.13 -12.26
N LYS A 127 -20.07 7.78 -12.33
CA LYS A 127 -20.28 6.99 -13.57
C LYS A 127 -19.42 7.47 -14.75
N VAL A 128 -18.37 8.25 -14.49
CA VAL A 128 -17.44 8.77 -15.49
C VAL A 128 -16.31 7.77 -15.61
N LYS A 129 -16.00 7.39 -16.85
CA LYS A 129 -14.80 6.64 -17.19
C LYS A 129 -13.66 7.62 -17.44
N PHE A 130 -12.50 7.39 -16.84
CA PHE A 130 -11.29 8.13 -17.15
C PHE A 130 -10.30 7.23 -17.88
N THR A 131 -9.82 7.71 -19.02
CA THR A 131 -8.97 6.95 -19.94
C THR A 131 -7.56 7.53 -19.98
N ALA A 132 -6.57 6.66 -19.82
CA ALA A 132 -5.15 7.01 -19.79
C ALA A 132 -4.36 6.15 -20.80
N TRP A 133 -3.67 6.80 -21.74
CA TRP A 133 -2.85 6.14 -22.75
C TRP A 133 -1.44 5.91 -22.22
N LEU A 134 -1.32 4.94 -21.31
CA LEU A 134 -0.09 4.64 -20.56
C LEU A 134 0.92 3.78 -21.35
N LYS A 135 0.52 3.20 -22.49
CA LYS A 135 1.39 2.37 -23.33
C LYS A 135 2.02 1.24 -22.49
N GLU A 136 3.34 1.12 -22.51
CA GLU A 136 4.12 0.10 -21.79
C GLU A 136 3.92 0.17 -20.25
N GLU A 137 3.57 1.34 -19.70
CA GLU A 137 3.31 1.48 -18.26
C GLU A 137 1.88 1.04 -17.86
N ARG A 138 0.98 0.68 -18.80
CA ARG A 138 -0.42 0.34 -18.47
C ARG A 138 -0.51 -0.72 -17.37
N ASN A 139 0.25 -1.80 -17.53
CA ASN A 139 0.18 -2.94 -16.62
C ASN A 139 0.77 -2.61 -15.25
N SER A 140 1.86 -1.83 -15.18
CA SER A 140 2.46 -1.42 -13.92
C SER A 140 1.51 -0.52 -13.13
N TRP A 141 0.95 0.51 -13.77
CA TRP A 141 -0.05 1.38 -13.15
C TRP A 141 -1.27 0.63 -12.65
N ALA A 142 -1.78 -0.35 -13.41
CA ALA A 142 -2.92 -1.14 -12.98
C ALA A 142 -2.62 -1.92 -11.69
N ILE A 143 -1.43 -2.51 -11.57
CA ILE A 143 -1.01 -3.25 -10.36
C ILE A 143 -0.88 -2.29 -9.16
N LEU A 144 -0.23 -1.14 -9.35
CA LEU A 144 -0.02 -0.16 -8.28
C LEU A 144 -1.34 0.42 -7.76
N ILE A 145 -2.25 0.79 -8.68
CA ILE A 145 -3.57 1.32 -8.32
C ILE A 145 -4.40 0.25 -7.60
N GLU A 146 -4.38 -0.99 -8.09
CA GLU A 146 -5.17 -2.06 -7.48
C GLU A 146 -4.69 -2.41 -6.08
N GLU A 147 -3.37 -2.48 -5.84
CA GLU A 147 -2.84 -2.75 -4.51
C GLU A 147 -3.18 -1.63 -3.52
N MET A 148 -3.05 -0.37 -3.93
CA MET A 148 -3.40 0.77 -3.08
C MET A 148 -4.90 0.83 -2.78
N ARG A 149 -5.73 0.59 -3.81
CA ARG A 149 -7.19 0.46 -3.69
C ARG A 149 -7.54 -0.66 -2.72
N ALA A 150 -6.93 -1.82 -2.88
CA ALA A 150 -7.21 -2.99 -2.05
C ALA A 150 -6.86 -2.74 -0.59
N GLY A 151 -5.71 -2.13 -0.30
CA GLY A 151 -5.34 -1.70 1.04
C GLY A 151 -6.37 -0.74 1.66
N LYS A 152 -6.91 0.18 0.85
CA LYS A 152 -7.95 1.11 1.31
C LYS A 152 -9.26 0.40 1.64
N VAL A 153 -9.71 -0.53 0.80
CA VAL A 153 -10.92 -1.33 1.02
C VAL A 153 -10.77 -2.22 2.26
N VAL A 154 -9.62 -2.89 2.42
CA VAL A 154 -9.34 -3.73 3.59
C VAL A 154 -9.33 -2.91 4.87
N SER A 155 -8.73 -1.71 4.83
CA SER A 155 -8.70 -0.80 5.97
C SER A 155 -10.11 -0.41 6.43
N GLU A 156 -11.00 -0.09 5.49
CA GLU A 156 -12.38 0.28 5.79
C GLU A 156 -13.22 -0.91 6.25
N ALA A 157 -13.10 -2.05 5.57
CA ALA A 157 -13.87 -3.27 5.88
C ALA A 157 -13.49 -3.88 7.23
N THR A 158 -12.21 -3.84 7.60
CA THR A 158 -11.70 -4.49 8.82
C THR A 158 -11.35 -3.52 9.94
N ARG A 159 -11.64 -2.22 9.78
CA ARG A 159 -11.29 -1.15 10.72
C ARG A 159 -9.81 -1.16 11.14
N ASP A 160 -8.95 -1.58 10.21
CA ASP A 160 -7.50 -1.64 10.37
C ASP A 160 -6.87 -0.47 9.62
N PHE A 161 -6.54 0.60 10.33
CA PHE A 161 -5.95 1.78 9.70
C PHE A 161 -4.48 1.58 9.28
N THR A 162 -3.83 0.52 9.78
CA THR A 162 -2.43 0.21 9.42
C THR A 162 -2.31 -0.37 8.02
N ALA A 163 -3.38 -0.95 7.49
CA ALA A 163 -3.45 -1.49 6.13
C ALA A 163 -3.11 -0.45 5.05
N ILE A 164 -3.45 0.84 5.27
CA ILE A 164 -3.09 1.92 4.32
C ILE A 164 -1.58 2.11 4.28
N GLY A 165 -0.92 2.18 5.44
CA GLY A 165 0.54 2.33 5.52
C GLY A 165 1.29 1.14 4.92
N GLN A 166 0.79 -0.08 5.15
CA GLN A 166 1.34 -1.28 4.53
C GLN A 166 1.12 -1.29 3.02
N ALA A 167 -0.03 -0.83 2.52
CA ALA A 167 -0.30 -0.76 1.09
C ALA A 167 0.59 0.27 0.39
N VAL A 168 0.81 1.43 1.02
CA VAL A 168 1.78 2.44 0.56
C VAL A 168 3.17 1.82 0.39
N GLN A 169 3.62 1.07 1.40
CA GLN A 169 4.91 0.38 1.34
C GLN A 169 4.97 -0.69 0.25
N ASN A 170 3.92 -1.51 0.11
CA ASN A 170 3.82 -2.50 -0.96
C ASN A 170 3.89 -1.83 -2.34
N VAL A 171 3.13 -0.75 -2.56
CA VAL A 171 3.11 -0.01 -3.85
C VAL A 171 4.50 0.52 -4.21
N LEU A 172 5.21 1.14 -3.27
CA LEU A 172 6.56 1.67 -3.51
C LEU A 172 7.56 0.54 -3.83
N LEU A 173 7.45 -0.61 -3.16
CA LEU A 173 8.30 -1.77 -3.42
C LEU A 173 7.95 -2.46 -4.75
N VAL A 174 6.66 -2.62 -5.05
CA VAL A 174 6.16 -3.19 -6.31
C VAL A 174 6.65 -2.34 -7.49
N ASP A 175 6.54 -1.01 -7.40
CA ASP A 175 7.05 -0.11 -8.42
C ASP A 175 8.57 -0.26 -8.63
N ALA A 176 9.34 -0.35 -7.53
CA ALA A 176 10.77 -0.61 -7.61
C ALA A 176 11.10 -1.98 -8.24
N VAL A 177 10.35 -3.04 -7.91
CA VAL A 177 10.50 -4.37 -8.51
C VAL A 177 10.19 -4.32 -10.01
N ILE A 178 9.11 -3.66 -10.41
CA ILE A 178 8.71 -3.55 -11.82
C ILE A 178 9.77 -2.79 -12.63
N ARG A 179 10.25 -1.66 -12.12
CA ARG A 179 11.24 -0.84 -12.82
C ARG A 179 12.62 -1.48 -12.86
N SER A 180 13.08 -2.08 -11.76
CA SER A 180 14.34 -2.82 -11.77
C SER A 180 14.31 -4.04 -12.68
N GLY A 181 13.15 -4.70 -12.79
CA GLY A 181 12.95 -5.85 -13.67
C GLY A 181 13.03 -5.51 -15.17
N GLN A 182 13.09 -4.23 -15.55
CA GLN A 182 13.32 -3.85 -16.94
C GLN A 182 14.78 -4.07 -17.37
N ASP A 183 15.73 -4.12 -16.42
CA ASP A 183 17.13 -4.45 -16.72
C ASP A 183 17.28 -5.96 -16.89
N GLU A 184 17.73 -6.38 -18.09
CA GLU A 184 17.90 -7.77 -18.50
C GLU A 184 18.83 -8.60 -17.60
N ARG A 185 19.73 -7.93 -16.85
CA ARG A 185 20.68 -8.57 -15.95
C ARG A 185 20.09 -8.88 -14.56
N THR A 186 18.91 -8.36 -14.25
CA THR A 186 18.27 -8.64 -12.96
C THR A 186 17.63 -10.01 -12.94
N THR A 187 17.68 -10.67 -11.78
CA THR A 187 17.19 -12.04 -11.60
C THR A 187 15.71 -12.20 -11.96
N HIS A 188 14.88 -11.20 -11.65
CA HIS A 188 13.44 -11.22 -11.87
C HIS A 188 13.00 -10.68 -13.24
N HIS A 189 13.93 -10.29 -14.13
CA HIS A 189 13.63 -9.71 -15.45
C HIS A 189 12.63 -10.55 -16.28
N LYS A 190 12.79 -11.87 -16.31
CA LYS A 190 11.88 -12.75 -17.09
C LYS A 190 10.51 -12.97 -16.43
N HIS A 191 10.36 -12.54 -15.17
CA HIS A 191 9.20 -12.84 -14.33
C HIS A 191 8.71 -11.60 -13.58
N VAL A 192 8.87 -10.40 -14.14
CA VAL A 192 8.55 -9.12 -13.47
C VAL A 192 7.13 -9.10 -12.92
N THR A 193 6.14 -9.52 -13.73
CA THR A 193 4.74 -9.54 -13.31
C THR A 193 4.52 -10.44 -12.09
N ARG A 194 5.09 -11.65 -12.09
CA ARG A 194 4.99 -12.58 -10.97
C ARG A 194 5.70 -12.06 -9.73
N ALA A 195 6.87 -11.44 -9.90
CA ALA A 195 7.62 -10.83 -8.80
C ALA A 195 6.83 -9.67 -8.17
N ALA A 196 6.21 -8.81 -8.99
CA ALA A 196 5.32 -7.74 -8.54
C ALA A 196 4.09 -8.30 -7.79
N GLU A 197 3.40 -9.28 -8.36
CA GLU A 197 2.22 -9.91 -7.74
C GLU A 197 2.54 -10.58 -6.40
N THR A 198 3.75 -11.11 -6.22
CA THR A 198 4.21 -11.68 -4.94
C THR A 198 4.22 -10.65 -3.80
N LEU A 199 4.37 -9.36 -4.14
CA LEU A 199 4.31 -8.25 -3.19
C LEU A 199 2.89 -7.67 -3.00
N CYS A 200 1.96 -7.97 -3.91
CA CYS A 200 0.58 -7.46 -3.88
C CYS A 200 -0.29 -8.21 -2.86
N TYR A 201 -0.01 -7.98 -1.57
CA TYR A 201 -0.70 -8.65 -0.48
C TYR A 201 -2.18 -8.33 -0.41
N PHE A 202 -2.56 -7.04 -0.51
CA PHE A 202 -3.96 -6.65 -0.31
C PHE A 202 -4.83 -7.02 -1.50
N SER A 203 -4.28 -6.96 -2.71
CA SER A 203 -4.96 -7.44 -3.92
C SER A 203 -5.32 -8.93 -3.78
N GLY A 204 -4.37 -9.75 -3.32
CA GLY A 204 -4.61 -11.15 -2.98
C GLY A 204 -5.60 -11.33 -1.82
N TYR A 205 -5.47 -10.53 -0.76
CA TYR A 205 -6.36 -10.57 0.40
C TYR A 205 -7.83 -10.31 0.02
N ILE A 206 -8.06 -9.41 -0.94
CA ILE A 206 -9.40 -9.14 -1.48
C ILE A 206 -9.90 -10.27 -2.37
N SER A 207 -9.06 -10.78 -3.29
CA SER A 207 -9.48 -11.84 -4.21
C SER A 207 -9.82 -13.14 -3.48
N GLU A 208 -9.14 -13.42 -2.36
CA GLU A 208 -9.42 -14.54 -1.45
C GLU A 208 -10.65 -14.29 -0.55
N GLY A 209 -11.27 -13.10 -0.60
CA GLY A 209 -12.45 -12.75 0.20
C GLY A 209 -12.17 -12.57 1.69
N ARG A 210 -10.91 -12.44 2.12
CA ARG A 210 -10.51 -12.39 3.54
C ARG A 210 -10.92 -11.13 4.28
N HIS A 211 -11.37 -10.11 3.55
CA HIS A 211 -11.90 -8.87 4.09
C HIS A 211 -13.38 -8.95 4.46
N ASN A 212 -14.08 -10.02 4.04
CA ASN A 212 -15.49 -10.21 4.34
C ASN A 212 -15.65 -10.66 5.80
N LEU A 213 -16.19 -9.77 6.64
CA LEU A 213 -16.51 -10.07 8.02
C LEU A 213 -18.02 -10.33 8.19
N PRO A 214 -18.44 -11.18 9.13
CA PRO A 214 -19.85 -11.35 9.45
C PRO A 214 -20.52 -10.02 9.87
N PRO A 215 -21.82 -9.81 9.58
CA PRO A 215 -22.53 -8.58 9.91
C PRO A 215 -22.43 -8.20 11.40
N ASP A 216 -22.56 -9.18 12.29
CA ASP A 216 -22.46 -8.98 13.74
C ASP A 216 -21.07 -8.45 14.13
N THR A 217 -20.02 -8.97 13.49
CA THR A 217 -18.66 -8.49 13.67
C THR A 217 -18.50 -7.08 13.14
N LEU A 218 -19.05 -6.75 11.97
CA LEU A 218 -18.98 -5.39 11.40
C LEU A 218 -19.67 -4.35 12.29
N GLN A 219 -20.75 -4.73 12.97
CA GLN A 219 -21.46 -3.85 13.89
C GLN A 219 -20.69 -3.62 15.19
N ALA A 220 -20.02 -4.65 15.71
CA ALA A 220 -19.27 -4.58 16.97
C ALA A 220 -17.82 -4.07 16.81
N LEU A 221 -17.20 -4.27 15.64
CA LEU A 221 -15.80 -3.97 15.40
C LEU A 221 -15.56 -2.46 15.33
N GLN A 222 -14.88 -1.94 16.33
CA GLN A 222 -14.49 -0.54 16.38
C GLN A 222 -13.10 -0.33 15.77
N HIS A 223 -12.14 -1.19 16.13
CA HIS A 223 -10.77 -1.10 15.68
C HIS A 223 -10.09 -2.47 15.71
N ARG A 224 -9.25 -2.76 14.70
CA ARG A 224 -8.43 -3.97 14.65
C ARG A 224 -7.00 -3.64 15.02
N VAL A 225 -6.45 -4.43 15.94
CA VAL A 225 -5.05 -4.34 16.38
C VAL A 225 -4.36 -5.67 16.09
N ASP A 226 -3.14 -5.65 15.53
CA ASP A 226 -2.29 -6.84 15.42
C ASP A 226 -1.19 -6.81 16.49
N PRO A 227 -1.34 -7.65 17.53
CA PRO A 227 -0.31 -8.22 18.37
C PRO A 227 1.11 -8.06 17.85
N ASN A 228 1.29 -8.72 16.71
CA ASN A 228 2.54 -9.17 16.13
C ASN A 228 3.08 -8.24 15.06
N MET A 229 2.53 -7.04 14.94
CA MET A 229 3.00 -6.07 13.96
C MET A 229 4.52 -5.84 14.07
N GLY A 230 5.21 -5.98 12.93
CA GLY A 230 6.67 -5.82 12.84
C GLY A 230 7.51 -6.94 13.46
N GLN A 231 6.89 -8.01 13.96
CA GLN A 231 7.61 -9.13 14.57
C GLN A 231 7.96 -10.19 13.53
N ARG A 232 9.13 -10.80 13.68
CA ARG A 232 9.57 -11.91 12.83
C ARG A 232 8.74 -13.18 13.04
N GLU A 233 8.37 -13.46 14.27
CA GLU A 233 7.55 -14.63 14.62
C GLU A 233 6.21 -14.16 15.16
N ARG A 234 5.13 -14.67 14.56
CA ARG A 234 3.78 -14.47 15.09
C ARG A 234 3.62 -15.32 16.36
N LYS A 235 3.29 -14.66 17.47
CA LYS A 235 2.99 -15.29 18.74
C LYS A 235 1.49 -15.23 19.00
N THR A 236 0.96 -16.29 19.61
CA THR A 236 -0.44 -16.34 20.02
C THR A 236 -0.71 -15.32 21.11
N VAL A 237 -1.84 -14.63 21.03
CA VAL A 237 -2.36 -13.85 22.16
C VAL A 237 -3.05 -14.82 23.11
N GLU A 238 -2.52 -14.98 24.30
CA GLU A 238 -3.04 -15.92 25.32
C GLU A 238 -4.06 -15.26 26.23
N VAL A 239 -3.85 -13.97 26.56
CA VAL A 239 -4.71 -13.22 27.48
C VAL A 239 -4.90 -11.80 26.96
N LEU A 240 -6.13 -11.29 27.08
CA LEU A 240 -6.49 -9.90 26.80
C LEU A 240 -7.14 -9.26 28.03
N LEU A 241 -6.70 -8.04 28.36
CA LEU A 241 -7.31 -7.22 29.41
C LEU A 241 -7.51 -5.80 28.87
N TYR A 242 -8.72 -5.26 29.00
CA TYR A 242 -9.01 -3.87 28.71
C TYR A 242 -9.23 -3.10 30.01
N THR A 243 -8.51 -2.00 30.20
CA THR A 243 -8.69 -1.09 31.34
C THR A 243 -9.21 0.24 30.82
N ALA A 244 -10.40 0.65 31.26
CA ALA A 244 -11.15 1.78 30.68
C ALA A 244 -10.61 3.20 31.03
N GLY A 245 -9.50 3.30 31.78
CA GLY A 245 -9.00 4.56 32.31
C GLY A 245 -9.83 5.08 33.48
N GLY A 246 -9.21 5.82 34.39
CA GLY A 246 -9.86 6.32 35.61
C GLY A 246 -10.32 7.76 35.48
N LEU A 247 -11.64 8.00 35.51
CA LEU A 247 -12.22 9.32 35.77
C LEU A 247 -12.35 9.51 37.30
N GLY A 248 -11.23 9.72 38.00
CA GLY A 248 -11.25 9.85 39.47
C GLY A 248 -10.02 10.52 40.08
N SER A 249 -10.27 11.67 40.73
CA SER A 249 -9.40 12.54 41.56
C SER A 249 -7.92 12.70 41.17
N GLU A 250 -7.63 13.81 40.48
CA GLU A 250 -6.39 14.62 40.40
C GLU A 250 -4.97 14.01 40.41
N SER A 251 -4.75 12.69 40.57
CA SER A 251 -3.40 12.13 40.74
C SER A 251 -3.02 10.99 39.81
N THR A 252 -3.94 10.36 39.06
CA THR A 252 -3.56 9.40 38.00
C THR A 252 -4.59 9.36 36.87
N ASN A 253 -4.50 10.34 35.97
CA ASN A 253 -5.26 10.35 34.72
C ASN A 253 -4.65 9.31 33.75
N CYS A 254 -4.85 8.02 34.03
CA CYS A 254 -4.35 6.94 33.20
C CYS A 254 -5.27 6.76 31.98
N PRO A 255 -4.75 6.85 30.74
CA PRO A 255 -5.54 6.60 29.54
C PRO A 255 -6.04 5.14 29.53
N PRO A 256 -7.16 4.86 28.83
CA PRO A 256 -7.58 3.49 28.62
C PRO A 256 -6.50 2.70 27.90
N ARG A 257 -6.34 1.42 28.26
CA ARG A 257 -5.29 0.54 27.73
C ARG A 257 -5.83 -0.83 27.38
N LEU A 258 -5.28 -1.41 26.31
CA LEU A 258 -5.44 -2.81 25.95
C LEU A 258 -4.12 -3.54 26.23
N TRP A 259 -4.18 -4.56 27.06
CA TRP A 259 -3.04 -5.38 27.46
C TRP A 259 -3.17 -6.74 26.76
N CYS A 260 -2.13 -7.12 26.03
CA CYS A 260 -2.04 -8.37 25.28
C CYS A 260 -0.91 -9.22 25.86
N GLY A 261 -1.27 -10.26 26.61
CA GLY A 261 -0.33 -11.30 27.03
C GLY A 261 -0.04 -12.24 25.87
N MET A 262 1.21 -12.31 25.45
CA MET A 262 1.67 -13.11 24.32
C MET A 262 2.30 -14.42 24.80
N GLY A 263 2.21 -15.49 24.00
CA GLY A 263 2.79 -16.80 24.33
C GLY A 263 4.32 -16.88 24.35
N ASP A 264 5.03 -15.76 24.17
CA ASP A 264 6.46 -15.63 24.45
C ASP A 264 6.76 -15.04 25.84
N GLY A 265 5.75 -14.90 26.69
CA GLY A 265 5.88 -14.34 28.04
C GLY A 265 6.09 -12.81 28.04
N LYS A 266 5.70 -12.12 26.96
CA LYS A 266 5.73 -10.65 26.89
C LYS A 266 4.33 -10.08 26.93
N VAL A 267 4.20 -8.91 27.56
CA VAL A 267 2.96 -8.14 27.52
C VAL A 267 3.14 -6.94 26.61
N ARG A 268 2.28 -6.84 25.60
CA ARG A 268 2.18 -5.68 24.70
C ARG A 268 1.03 -4.80 25.17
N VAL A 269 1.28 -3.51 25.30
CA VAL A 269 0.30 -2.54 25.81
C VAL A 269 -0.01 -1.56 24.71
N PHE A 270 -1.29 -1.38 24.41
CA PHE A 270 -1.77 -0.37 23.47
C PHE A 270 -2.52 0.70 24.24
N ASP A 271 -2.21 1.96 23.96
CA ASP A 271 -3.04 3.09 24.37
C ASP A 271 -4.34 3.03 23.59
N ALA A 272 -5.47 2.79 24.25
CA ALA A 272 -6.74 2.60 23.58
C ALA A 272 -7.41 3.92 23.13
N THR A 273 -6.78 5.08 23.38
CA THR A 273 -7.25 6.37 22.82
C THR A 273 -6.82 6.55 21.37
N ASN A 274 -5.63 6.07 21.01
CA ASN A 274 -5.02 6.24 19.69
C ASN A 274 -4.58 4.91 19.04
N TRP A 275 -4.71 3.81 19.77
CA TRP A 275 -4.31 2.44 19.41
C TRP A 275 -2.83 2.27 19.06
N ALA A 276 -1.98 3.17 19.54
CA ALA A 276 -0.54 3.06 19.42
C ALA A 276 0.02 2.05 20.43
N LEU A 277 0.99 1.25 19.98
CA LEU A 277 1.76 0.38 20.88
C LEU A 277 2.63 1.26 21.78
N GLU A 278 2.48 1.13 23.10
CA GLU A 278 3.34 1.79 24.06
C GLU A 278 4.76 1.19 23.97
N LEU A 279 5.78 2.05 23.87
CA LEU A 279 7.18 1.64 23.70
C LEU A 279 7.75 0.90 24.94
N SER A 280 7.08 1.01 26.09
CA SER A 280 7.41 0.28 27.31
C SER A 280 6.70 -1.07 27.35
N PHE A 281 7.46 -2.16 27.20
CA PHE A 281 6.97 -3.51 27.44
C PHE A 281 7.18 -3.89 28.91
N VAL A 282 6.22 -4.59 29.49
CA VAL A 282 6.40 -5.23 30.80
C VAL A 282 6.80 -6.67 30.54
N GLN A 283 8.01 -7.05 30.96
CA GLN A 283 8.45 -8.43 30.91
C GLN A 283 7.89 -9.15 32.13
N THR A 284 7.04 -10.16 31.91
CA THR A 284 6.61 -11.02 33.02
C THR A 284 7.76 -11.96 33.39
N LYS A 285 7.96 -12.20 34.69
CA LYS A 285 8.94 -13.19 35.15
C LYS A 285 8.58 -14.54 34.52
N ALA A 286 9.55 -15.19 33.88
CA ALA A 286 9.41 -16.58 33.48
C ALA A 286 9.17 -17.42 34.75
N THR A 287 8.03 -18.10 34.80
CA THR A 287 7.75 -19.20 35.72
C THR A 287 8.38 -20.48 35.20
#